data_AF-A0A1B1NF66-F1
#
_entry.id   AF-A0A1B1NF66-F1
#
_cell.length_a   1.000
_cell.length_b   1.000
_cell.length_c   1.000
_cell.angle_alpha   90.00
_cell.angle_beta   90.00
_cell.angle_gamma   90.00
#
_symmetry.space_group_name_H-M   'P 1'
#
loop_
_entity.id
_entity.type
_entity.pdbx_description
1 polymer ?
#
loop_
_entity_poly.entity_id
_entity_poly.type
_entity_poly.pdbx_seq_one_letter_code
_entity_poly.pdbx_strand_id
1 'polypeptide(L)' 'MALIDLDEGFRMMSTVTAGDGSAVAIDDHVRVEFRPAGEDAPLPVFVLETAR' A
#
# COMPACT_ATOMS: atom_id res chain seq x y z
N MET A 1 -0.39 -9.74 2.44
CA MET A 1 -1.29 -9.17 1.43
C MET A 1 -2.52 -8.64 2.12
N ALA A 2 -3.07 -7.52 1.65
CA ALA A 2 -4.24 -6.85 2.23
C ALA A 2 -5.18 -6.34 1.15
N LEU A 3 -6.45 -6.14 1.52
CA LEU A 3 -7.44 -5.45 0.70
C LEU A 3 -7.44 -3.98 1.10
N ILE A 4 -7.10 -3.11 0.16
CA ILE A 4 -6.98 -1.67 0.39
C ILE A 4 -8.28 -0.99 -0.02
N ASP A 5 -8.87 -0.25 0.90
CA ASP A 5 -9.95 0.69 0.61
C ASP A 5 -9.31 1.99 0.11
N LEU A 6 -9.63 2.38 -1.12
CA LEU A 6 -9.17 3.63 -1.73
C LEU A 6 -10.21 4.73 -1.53
N ASP A 7 -9.76 5.97 -1.38
CA ASP A 7 -10.61 7.13 -1.10
C ASP A 7 -11.65 7.39 -2.20
N GLU A 8 -11.37 6.94 -3.43
CA GLU A 8 -12.30 7.00 -4.55
C GLU A 8 -13.48 6.00 -4.46
N GLY A 9 -13.48 5.11 -3.45
CA GLY A 9 -14.59 4.21 -3.13
C GLY A 9 -14.50 2.81 -3.73
N PHE A 10 -13.33 2.38 -4.21
CA PHE A 10 -13.10 1.01 -4.68
C PHE A 10 -11.99 0.31 -3.91
N ARG A 11 -11.89 -1.01 -4.10
CA ARG A 11 -10.94 -1.86 -3.38
C ARG A 11 -9.89 -2.47 -4.28
N MET A 12 -8.68 -2.63 -3.77
CA MET A 12 -7.57 -3.26 -4.48
C MET A 12 -6.86 -4.30 -3.59
N MET A 13 -6.59 -5.49 -4.13
CA MET A 13 -5.70 -6.45 -3.47
C MET A 13 -4.25 -6.09 -3.78
N SER A 14 -3.46 -5.78 -2.75
CA SER A 14 -2.04 -5.45 -2.93
C SER A 14 -1.21 -5.78 -1.68
N THR A 15 0.08 -5.51 -1.76
CA THR A 15 1.04 -5.63 -0.66
C THR A 15 1.11 -4.31 0.10
N VAL A 16 1.07 -4.40 1.43
CA VAL A 16 1.37 -3.28 2.34
C VAL A 16 2.71 -3.58 3.02
N THR A 17 3.61 -2.59 3.02
CA THR A 17 4.89 -2.67 3.73
C THR A 17 4.99 -1.58 4.79
N ALA A 18 5.33 -1.96 6.02
CA ALA A 18 5.73 -1.03 7.07
C ALA A 18 7.25 -0.84 7.00
N GLY A 19 7.71 0.36 6.64
CA GLY A 19 9.12 0.62 6.33
C GLY A 19 10.08 0.42 7.50
N ASP A 20 9.63 0.65 8.73
CA ASP A 20 10.43 0.65 9.97
C ASP A 20 10.18 -0.58 10.86
N GLY A 21 9.48 -1.60 10.37
CA GLY A 21 9.09 -2.76 11.16
C GLY A 21 7.87 -2.54 12.05
N SER A 22 7.14 -1.43 11.88
CA SER A 22 5.82 -1.24 12.48
C SER A 22 4.87 -2.38 12.10
N ALA A 23 3.99 -2.75 13.03
CA ALA A 23 2.91 -3.69 12.73
C ALA A 23 1.83 -2.96 11.93
N VAL A 24 1.40 -3.56 10.82
CA VAL A 24 0.24 -3.10 10.06
C VAL A 24 -1.02 -3.58 10.76
N ALA A 25 -1.94 -2.67 11.07
CA ALA A 25 -3.27 -2.94 11.59
C ALA A 25 -4.36 -2.67 10.54
N ILE A 26 -5.57 -3.16 10.81
CA ILE A 26 -6.75 -2.81 10.01
C ILE A 26 -7.08 -1.34 10.26
N ASP A 27 -7.58 -0.67 9.22
CA ASP A 27 -7.92 0.76 9.19
C ASP A 27 -6.71 1.72 9.26
N ASP A 28 -5.48 1.21 9.19
CA ASP A 28 -4.29 2.04 9.05
C ASP A 28 -4.29 2.80 7.71
N HIS A 29 -3.96 4.09 7.76
CA HIS A 29 -3.77 4.90 6.56
C HIS A 29 -2.50 4.50 5.81
N VAL A 30 -2.62 4.41 4.49
CA VAL A 30 -1.54 3.99 3.61
C VAL A 30 -1.43 4.93 2.42
N ARG A 31 -0.22 5.06 1.88
CA ARG A 31 0.06 5.78 0.65
C ARG A 31 0.46 4.81 -0.45
N VAL A 32 0.01 5.07 -1.68
CA VAL A 32 0.45 4.30 -2.85
C VAL A 32 1.87 4.69 -3.27
N GLU A 33 2.66 3.68 -3.63
CA GLU A 33 3.93 3.80 -4.33
C GLU A 33 3.92 2.88 -5.56
N PHE A 34 4.54 3.32 -6.64
CA PHE A 34 4.68 2.52 -7.85
C PHE A 34 6.09 1.93 -7.90
N ARG A 35 6.19 0.60 -7.84
CA ARG A 35 7.46 -0.11 -7.92
C ARG A 35 7.69 -0.64 -9.34
N PRO A 36 8.92 -0.56 -9.86
CA PRO A 36 9.26 -1.17 -11.14
C PRO A 36 8.92 -2.66 -11.15
N ALA A 37 8.38 -3.15 -12.26
CA ALA A 37 8.02 -4.56 -12.46
C ALA A 37 8.72 -5.13 -13.71
N GLY A 38 10.04 -5.00 -13.77
CA GLY A 38 10.83 -5.47 -14.92
C GLY A 38 10.49 -4.68 -16.19
N GLU A 39 10.15 -5.40 -17.27
CA GLU A 39 9.73 -4.81 -18.55
C GLU A 39 8.25 -4.41 -18.59
N ASP A 40 7.48 -4.80 -17.57
CA ASP A 40 6.06 -4.47 -17.46
C ASP A 40 5.85 -3.08 -16.85
N ALA A 41 4.59 -2.62 -16.91
CA ALA A 41 4.17 -1.41 -16.23
C ALA A 41 4.42 -1.51 -14.72
N PRO A 42 4.82 -0.41 -14.05
CA PRO A 42 5.09 -0.43 -12.62
C PRO A 42 3.83 -0.79 -11.83
N LEU A 43 4.01 -1.59 -10.78
CA LEU A 43 2.92 -2.10 -9.96
C LEU A 43 2.66 -1.23 -8.75
N PRO A 44 1.39 -0.96 -8.40
CA PRO A 44 1.04 -0.25 -7.19
C PRO A 44 1.25 -1.14 -5.96
N VAL A 45 2.05 -0.65 -5.03
CA VAL A 45 2.19 -1.19 -3.67
C VAL A 45 1.84 -0.10 -2.67
N PHE A 46 1.56 -0.48 -1.43
CA PHE A 46 1.15 0.46 -0.39
C PHE A 46 2.17 0.48 0.74
N VAL A 47 2.45 1.67 1.25
CA VAL A 47 3.32 1.89 2.40
C VAL A 47 2.50 2.52 3.52
N LEU A 48 2.74 2.08 4.75
CA LEU A 48 2.12 2.67 5.93
C LEU A 48 2.42 4.18 5.97
N GLU A 49 1.40 5.00 6.13
CA GLU A 49 1.59 6.43 6.31
C GLU A 49 1.96 6.68 7.78
N THR A 50 3.23 7.00 8.05
CA THR A 50 3.61 7.41 9.39
C THR A 50 2.94 8.75 9.68
N ALA A 51 2.16 8.83 10.77
CA ALA A 51 1.58 10.09 11.22
C ALA A 51 2.70 11.14 11.34
N ARG A 52 2.57 12.21 10.56
CA ARG A 52 3.54 13.31 10.51
C ARG A 52 3.48 14.19 11.76
#